data_AF-A0A752T766-F1
#
_entry.id   AF-A0A752T766-F1
#
_cell.length_a   1.000
_cell.length_b   1.000
_cell.length_c   1.000
_cell.angle_alpha   90.00
_cell.angle_beta   90.00
_cell.angle_gamma   90.00
#
_symmetry.space_group_name_H-M   'P 1'
#
loop_
_entity.id
_entity.type
_entity.pdbx_description
1 polymer ?
#
loop_
_entity_poly.entity_id
_entity_poly.type
_entity_poly.pdbx_seq_one_letter_code
_entity_poly.pdbx_strand_id
1 'polypeptide(L)'
;DEPNNLDPDCMFVALSASVATEDIHRCKKNGIHHYITKPVTLATLARYISIAAEYQLLRNIELQEQDPSRCSALLATDDMVINSKIFQSLDLLLADIENAVSAGQKIDQLIHTLKGCLGQIGQTELVCYVIDIENRVKMGKIIALEELTDLRQKIRMIFKNYTIT
;
A
#
# COMPACT_ATOMS: atom_id res chain seq x y z
N ASP A 1 -3.63 -0.32 -27.26
CA ASP A 1 -2.27 -0.02 -26.77
C ASP A 1 -2.27 1.32 -26.07
N GLU A 2 -2.01 1.29 -24.75
CA GLU A 2 -1.81 2.52 -23.99
C GLU A 2 -0.39 3.04 -24.23
N PRO A 3 -0.20 4.28 -24.69
CA PRO A 3 1.11 4.81 -25.08
C PRO A 3 2.11 4.91 -23.91
N ASN A 4 1.65 4.78 -22.67
CA ASN A 4 2.48 4.80 -21.46
C ASN A 4 2.82 3.40 -20.92
N ASN A 5 2.38 2.32 -21.57
CA ASN A 5 2.74 0.98 -21.16
C ASN A 5 4.17 0.66 -21.59
N LEU A 6 5.10 0.70 -20.64
CA LEU A 6 6.53 0.47 -20.86
C LEU A 6 6.87 -1.02 -21.07
N ASP A 7 6.03 -1.92 -20.56
CA ASP A 7 6.21 -3.36 -20.70
C ASP A 7 4.85 -4.08 -20.67
N PRO A 8 4.25 -4.38 -21.84
CA PRO A 8 2.95 -5.04 -21.92
C PRO A 8 2.95 -6.48 -21.39
N ASP A 9 4.13 -7.10 -21.33
CA ASP A 9 4.33 -8.47 -20.85
C ASP A 9 4.94 -8.46 -19.44
N CYS A 10 4.80 -7.37 -18.67
CA CYS A 10 5.28 -7.34 -17.30
C CYS A 10 4.55 -8.39 -16.45
N MET A 11 5.32 -9.22 -15.75
CA MET A 11 4.74 -10.23 -14.86
C MET A 11 4.17 -9.56 -13.61
N PHE A 12 2.88 -9.79 -13.35
CA PHE A 12 2.22 -9.39 -12.11
C PHE A 12 1.95 -10.58 -11.20
N VAL A 13 2.43 -10.48 -9.95
CA VAL A 13 2.15 -11.44 -8.87
C VAL A 13 1.34 -10.73 -7.79
N ALA A 14 0.07 -11.10 -7.62
CA ALA A 14 -0.76 -10.58 -6.54
C ALA A 14 -0.43 -11.26 -5.21
N LEU A 15 -0.31 -10.47 -4.14
CA LEU A 15 -0.20 -10.96 -2.77
C LEU A 15 -1.43 -10.49 -1.97
N SER A 16 -2.20 -11.43 -1.44
CA SER A 16 -3.48 -11.15 -0.81
C SER A 16 -3.67 -11.90 0.52
N ALA A 17 -4.47 -11.32 1.42
CA ALA A 17 -4.98 -12.04 2.60
C ALA A 17 -6.21 -12.90 2.28
N SER A 18 -6.88 -12.63 1.15
CA SER A 18 -8.03 -13.41 0.69
C SER A 18 -7.57 -14.75 0.12
N VAL A 19 -8.28 -15.81 0.48
CA VAL A 19 -8.17 -17.16 -0.10
C VAL A 19 -9.38 -17.50 -0.98
N ALA A 20 -10.25 -16.52 -1.23
CA ALA A 20 -11.48 -16.72 -2.00
C ALA A 20 -11.15 -17.09 -3.45
N THR A 21 -11.79 -18.15 -3.93
CA THR A 21 -11.52 -18.69 -5.27
C THR A 21 -11.95 -17.70 -6.35
N GLU A 22 -12.99 -16.92 -6.10
CA GLU A 22 -13.51 -15.86 -6.97
C GLU A 22 -12.48 -14.75 -7.17
N ASP A 23 -11.76 -14.36 -6.12
CA ASP A 23 -10.71 -13.34 -6.20
C ASP A 23 -9.53 -13.82 -7.06
N ILE A 24 -9.12 -15.08 -6.88
CA ILE A 24 -8.03 -15.69 -7.66
C ILE A 24 -8.41 -15.73 -9.15
N HIS A 25 -9.63 -16.16 -9.47
CA HIS A 25 -10.13 -16.18 -10.84
C HIS A 25 -10.23 -14.77 -11.44
N ARG A 26 -10.72 -13.80 -10.67
CA ARG A 26 -10.81 -12.41 -11.11
C ARG A 26 -9.43 -11.84 -11.42
N CYS A 27 -8.43 -12.08 -10.57
CA CYS A 27 -7.06 -11.64 -10.81
C CYS A 27 -6.50 -12.23 -12.12
N LYS A 28 -6.59 -13.55 -12.31
CA LYS A 28 -6.11 -14.22 -13.53
C LYS A 28 -6.79 -13.72 -14.79
N LYS A 29 -8.11 -13.50 -14.74
CA LYS A 29 -8.88 -12.96 -15.87
C LYS A 29 -8.42 -11.56 -16.29
N ASN A 30 -7.86 -10.77 -15.37
CA ASN A 30 -7.40 -9.40 -15.63
C ASN A 30 -5.88 -9.30 -15.86
N GLY A 31 -5.21 -10.39 -16.23
CA GLY A 31 -3.79 -10.37 -16.60
C GLY A 31 -2.80 -10.46 -15.42
N ILE A 32 -3.29 -10.76 -14.22
CA ILE A 32 -2.40 -11.10 -13.09
C ILE A 32 -1.95 -12.56 -13.25
N HIS A 33 -0.63 -12.77 -13.37
CA HIS A 33 -0.03 -14.05 -13.74
C HIS A 33 -0.06 -15.04 -12.57
N HIS A 34 0.24 -14.55 -11.37
CA HIS A 34 0.32 -15.37 -10.16
C HIS A 34 -0.42 -14.73 -8.98
N TYR A 35 -0.84 -15.58 -8.05
CA TYR A 35 -1.55 -15.17 -6.84
C TYR A 35 -0.97 -15.92 -5.64
N ILE A 36 -0.60 -15.16 -4.61
CA ILE A 36 -0.03 -15.65 -3.36
C ILE A 36 -0.97 -15.26 -2.23
N THR A 37 -1.26 -16.23 -1.36
CA THR A 37 -2.05 -16.00 -0.14
C THR A 37 -1.12 -15.82 1.06
N LYS A 38 -1.53 -14.96 2.02
CA LYS A 38 -0.86 -14.86 3.32
C LYS A 38 -1.23 -16.06 4.21
N PRO A 39 -0.34 -16.53 5.11
CA PRO A 39 1.02 -16.04 5.36
C PRO A 39 2.01 -16.47 4.27
N VAL A 40 2.94 -15.58 3.92
CA VAL A 40 4.00 -15.87 2.94
C VAL A 40 5.20 -16.45 3.66
N THR A 41 5.62 -17.64 3.25
CA THR A 41 6.87 -18.25 3.72
C THR A 41 8.05 -17.82 2.85
N LEU A 42 9.27 -17.88 3.40
CA LEU A 42 10.50 -17.63 2.62
C LEU A 42 10.60 -18.55 1.40
N ALA A 43 10.20 -19.82 1.55
CA ALA A 43 10.16 -20.78 0.45
C ALA A 43 9.18 -20.36 -0.67
N THR A 44 8.01 -19.83 -0.30
CA THR A 44 7.05 -19.29 -1.28
C THR A 44 7.63 -18.06 -1.98
N LEU A 45 8.24 -17.14 -1.24
CA LEU A 45 8.84 -15.95 -1.82
C LEU A 45 9.98 -16.31 -2.80
N ALA A 46 10.92 -17.16 -2.36
CA ALA A 46 12.04 -17.62 -3.17
C ALA A 46 11.56 -18.26 -4.49
N ARG A 47 10.54 -19.13 -4.43
CA ARG A 47 9.95 -19.75 -5.62
C ARG A 47 9.45 -18.71 -6.62
N TYR A 48 8.71 -17.69 -6.18
CA TYR A 48 8.16 -16.70 -7.11
C TYR A 48 9.21 -15.72 -7.63
N ILE A 49 10.27 -15.43 -6.85
CA ILE A 49 11.43 -14.71 -7.35
C ILE A 49 12.12 -15.52 -8.47
N SER A 50 12.30 -16.83 -8.29
CA SER A 50 12.87 -17.70 -9.34
C SER A 50 12.01 -17.69 -10.61
N ILE A 51 10.69 -17.82 -10.47
CA ILE A 51 9.75 -17.76 -11.62
C ILE A 51 9.85 -16.41 -12.35
N ALA A 52 9.89 -15.30 -11.62
CA ALA A 52 10.01 -13.97 -12.21
C ALA A 52 11.36 -13.77 -12.93
N ALA A 53 12.46 -14.26 -12.34
CA ALA A 53 13.79 -14.19 -12.94
C ALA A 53 13.87 -15.03 -14.24
N GLU A 54 13.37 -16.26 -14.21
CA GLU A 54 13.29 -17.11 -15.41
C GLU A 54 12.47 -16.44 -16.53
N TYR A 55 11.33 -15.85 -16.16
CA TYR A 55 10.47 -15.15 -17.11
C TYR A 55 11.14 -13.94 -17.77
N GLN A 56 11.89 -13.13 -17.01
CA GLN A 56 12.67 -12.02 -17.56
C GLN A 56 13.78 -12.52 -18.50
N LEU A 57 14.53 -13.55 -18.08
CA LEU A 57 15.59 -14.14 -18.89
C LEU A 57 15.07 -14.70 -20.22
N LEU A 58 13.91 -15.36 -20.22
CA LEU A 58 13.25 -15.84 -21.45
C LEU A 58 12.86 -14.71 -22.42
N ARG A 59 12.67 -13.49 -21.90
CA ARG A 59 12.38 -12.28 -22.67
C ARG A 59 13.65 -11.51 -23.05
N ASN A 60 14.84 -12.08 -22.83
CA ASN A 60 16.14 -11.44 -23.01
C ASN A 60 16.33 -10.15 -22.20
N ILE A 61 15.68 -10.08 -21.03
CA ILE A 61 15.88 -8.99 -20.07
C ILE A 61 16.96 -9.44 -19.10
N GLU A 62 18.06 -8.67 -19.03
CA GLU A 62 19.14 -8.93 -18.09
C GLU A 62 18.66 -8.74 -16.64
N LEU A 63 19.02 -9.68 -15.77
CA LEU A 63 18.75 -9.52 -14.34
C LEU A 63 19.65 -8.45 -13.77
N GLN A 64 19.04 -7.40 -13.22
CA GLN A 64 19.75 -6.30 -12.59
C GLN A 64 19.21 -6.11 -11.17
N GLU A 65 20.08 -5.72 -10.26
CA GLU A 65 19.63 -5.27 -8.95
C GLU A 65 18.73 -4.04 -9.11
N GLN A 66 17.68 -3.98 -8.31
CA GLN A 66 16.79 -2.83 -8.32
C GLN A 66 17.53 -1.62 -7.74
N ASP A 67 17.73 -0.60 -8.56
CA ASP A 67 18.32 0.67 -8.12
C ASP A 67 17.42 1.32 -7.07
N PRO A 68 17.89 1.49 -5.81
CA PRO A 68 17.09 2.09 -4.74
C PRO A 68 16.61 3.51 -5.05
N SER A 69 17.35 4.26 -5.89
CA SER A 69 16.95 5.60 -6.31
C SER A 69 15.76 5.62 -7.27
N ARG A 70 15.49 4.48 -7.92
CA ARG A 70 14.34 4.28 -8.83
C ARG A 70 13.14 3.65 -8.14
N CYS A 71 13.25 3.31 -6.85
CA CYS A 71 12.13 2.87 -6.03
C CYS A 71 11.23 4.06 -5.68
N SER A 72 10.17 4.26 -6.46
CA SER A 72 9.08 5.15 -6.07
C SER A 72 7.98 4.36 -5.38
N ALA A 73 7.21 5.04 -4.53
CA ALA A 73 5.99 4.45 -4.00
C ALA A 73 5.00 4.20 -5.14
N LEU A 74 4.09 3.22 -4.97
CA LEU A 74 3.09 2.88 -5.99
C LEU A 74 2.26 4.10 -6.41
N LEU A 75 1.97 4.98 -5.45
CA LEU A 75 1.20 6.21 -5.63
C LEU A 75 2.07 7.47 -5.54
N ALA A 76 3.41 7.35 -5.61
CA ALA A 76 4.27 8.53 -5.71
C ALA A 76 4.08 9.14 -7.10
N THR A 77 3.38 10.26 -7.15
CA THR A 77 3.05 10.97 -8.37
C THR A 77 3.24 12.46 -8.18
N ASP A 78 3.75 13.13 -9.22
CA ASP A 78 3.81 14.58 -9.28
C ASP A 78 2.47 15.18 -9.78
N ASP A 79 1.49 14.32 -10.08
CA ASP A 79 0.16 14.72 -10.52
C ASP A 79 -0.64 15.33 -9.35
N MET A 80 -0.85 16.65 -9.42
CA MET A 80 -1.63 17.40 -8.42
C MET A 80 -3.05 16.88 -8.23
N VAL A 81 -3.70 16.39 -9.29
CA VAL A 81 -5.08 15.88 -9.23
C VAL A 81 -5.11 14.55 -8.48
N ILE A 82 -4.16 13.66 -8.75
CA ILE A 82 -4.06 12.39 -8.04
C ILE A 82 -3.69 12.64 -6.57
N ASN A 83 -2.72 13.51 -6.29
CA ASN A 83 -2.34 13.87 -4.92
C ASN A 83 -3.51 14.48 -4.13
N SER A 84 -4.32 15.33 -4.75
CA SER A 84 -5.53 15.88 -4.14
C SER A 84 -6.55 14.78 -3.77
N LYS A 85 -6.77 13.82 -4.67
CA LYS A 85 -7.67 12.67 -4.41
C LYS A 85 -7.15 11.76 -3.30
N ILE A 86 -5.84 11.51 -3.26
CA ILE A 86 -5.20 10.73 -2.19
C ILE A 86 -5.40 11.45 -0.85
N PHE A 87 -5.10 12.75 -0.80
CA PHE A 87 -5.29 13.55 0.41
C PHE A 87 -6.74 13.52 0.90
N GLN A 88 -7.70 13.73 0.00
CA GLN A 88 -9.13 13.68 0.35
C GLN A 88 -9.53 12.31 0.91
N SER A 89 -9.04 11.23 0.31
CA SER A 89 -9.32 9.86 0.77
C SER A 89 -8.74 9.59 2.16
N LEU A 90 -7.54 10.08 2.43
CA LEU A 90 -6.90 9.99 3.75
C LEU A 90 -7.62 10.83 4.81
N ASP A 91 -8.06 12.04 4.47
CA ASP A 91 -8.78 12.93 5.40
C ASP A 91 -10.16 12.35 5.77
N LEU A 92 -10.86 11.74 4.81
CA LEU A 92 -12.09 10.98 5.06
C LEU A 92 -11.85 9.79 5.98
N LEU A 93 -10.82 8.99 5.70
CA LEU A 93 -10.48 7.84 6.55
C LEU A 93 -10.12 8.27 7.98
N LEU A 94 -9.41 9.38 8.15
CA LEU A 94 -9.11 9.96 9.46
C LEU A 94 -10.38 10.41 10.19
N ALA A 95 -11.32 11.04 9.48
CA ALA A 95 -12.61 11.42 10.05
C ALA A 95 -13.42 10.19 10.51
N ASP A 96 -13.41 9.12 9.74
CA ASP A 96 -14.04 7.85 10.13
C ASP A 96 -13.39 7.25 11.39
N ILE A 97 -12.06 7.33 11.51
CA ILE A 97 -11.33 6.90 12.71
C ILE A 97 -11.74 7.76 13.92
N GLU A 98 -11.77 9.09 13.79
CA GLU A 98 -12.15 10.00 14.87
C GLU A 98 -13.58 9.78 15.36
N ASN A 99 -14.51 9.57 14.42
CA ASN A 99 -15.91 9.27 14.72
C ASN A 99 -16.02 7.92 15.46
N ALA A 100 -15.32 6.89 14.98
CA ALA A 100 -15.31 5.58 15.60
C ALA A 100 -14.69 5.60 17.01
N VAL A 101 -13.61 6.36 17.22
CA VAL A 101 -13.02 6.56 18.56
C VAL A 101 -14.00 7.26 19.49
N SER A 102 -14.65 8.33 19.02
CA SER A 102 -15.63 9.09 19.82
C SER A 102 -16.87 8.26 20.18
N ALA A 103 -17.26 7.34 19.30
CA ALA A 103 -18.36 6.40 19.52
C ALA A 103 -17.95 5.13 20.29
N GLY A 104 -16.67 4.97 20.67
CA GLY A 104 -16.17 3.78 21.36
C GLY A 104 -16.17 2.50 20.52
N GLN A 105 -16.15 2.63 19.19
CA GLN A 105 -16.15 1.52 18.24
C GLN A 105 -14.74 0.94 18.03
N LYS A 106 -14.69 -0.28 17.49
CA LYS A 106 -13.43 -0.90 17.08
C LYS A 106 -12.88 -0.21 15.83
N ILE A 107 -11.59 0.13 15.87
CA ILE A 107 -10.90 0.85 14.81
C ILE A 107 -9.80 0.02 14.13
N ASP A 108 -9.62 -1.25 14.51
CA ASP A 108 -8.56 -2.13 14.01
C ASP A 108 -8.46 -2.12 12.47
N GLN A 109 -9.62 -2.26 11.82
CA GLN A 109 -9.68 -2.30 10.36
C GLN A 109 -9.37 -0.93 9.73
N LEU A 110 -9.81 0.18 10.34
CA LEU A 110 -9.57 1.52 9.83
C LEU A 110 -8.08 1.88 9.95
N ILE A 111 -7.45 1.55 11.07
CA ILE A 111 -6.01 1.73 11.28
C ILE A 111 -5.21 0.83 10.33
N HIS A 112 -5.65 -0.41 10.10
CA HIS A 112 -5.03 -1.31 9.13
C HIS A 112 -5.06 -0.73 7.71
N THR A 113 -6.21 -0.19 7.31
CA THR A 113 -6.38 0.48 6.02
C THR A 113 -5.49 1.71 5.92
N LEU A 114 -5.43 2.55 6.96
CA LEU A 114 -4.60 3.76 6.97
C LEU A 114 -3.12 3.42 6.80
N LYS A 115 -2.62 2.41 7.53
CA LYS A 115 -1.26 1.89 7.36
C LYS A 115 -1.00 1.46 5.91
N GLY A 116 -1.96 0.76 5.29
CA GLY A 116 -1.88 0.33 3.90
C GLY A 116 -1.78 1.52 2.93
N CYS A 117 -2.64 2.52 3.09
CA CYS A 117 -2.63 3.73 2.26
C CYS A 117 -1.31 4.49 2.38
N LEU A 118 -0.82 4.70 3.61
CA LEU A 118 0.46 5.38 3.87
C LEU A 118 1.66 4.62 3.27
N GLY A 119 1.63 3.29 3.29
CA GLY A 119 2.63 2.46 2.64
C GLY A 119 2.63 2.60 1.11
N GLN A 120 1.45 2.69 0.50
CA GLN A 120 1.32 2.86 -0.96
C GLN A 120 1.83 4.22 -1.47
N ILE A 121 1.79 5.26 -0.62
CA ILE A 121 2.35 6.59 -0.93
C ILE A 121 3.81 6.76 -0.44
N GLY A 122 4.42 5.71 0.13
CA GLY A 122 5.84 5.68 0.50
C GLY A 122 6.19 6.44 1.78
N GLN A 123 5.21 6.75 2.63
CA GLN A 123 5.42 7.52 3.86
C GLN A 123 5.88 6.60 5.01
N THR A 124 7.08 6.04 4.87
CA THR A 124 7.63 5.00 5.76
C THR A 124 7.66 5.43 7.23
N GLU A 125 8.02 6.68 7.52
CA GLU A 125 8.04 7.19 8.90
C GLU A 125 6.63 7.20 9.53
N LEU A 126 5.62 7.64 8.78
CA LEU A 126 4.23 7.60 9.25
C LEU A 126 3.69 6.17 9.34
N VAL A 127 4.11 5.28 8.45
CA VAL A 127 3.75 3.86 8.54
C VAL A 127 4.23 3.27 9.87
N CYS A 128 5.47 3.53 10.28
CA CYS A 128 5.99 3.10 11.59
C CYS A 128 5.13 3.64 12.75
N TYR A 129 4.79 4.92 12.70
CA TYR A 129 3.93 5.53 13.72
C TYR A 129 2.54 4.90 13.78
N VAL A 130 1.92 4.60 12.63
CA VAL A 130 0.62 3.92 12.57
C VAL A 130 0.72 2.44 12.97
N ILE A 131 1.85 1.77 12.76
CA ILE A 131 2.08 0.41 13.28
C ILE A 131 2.05 0.40 14.81
N ASP A 132 2.66 1.38 15.46
CA ASP A 132 2.64 1.49 16.92
C ASP A 132 1.22 1.75 17.46
N ILE A 133 0.43 2.53 16.73
CA ILE A 133 -1.00 2.70 17.00
C ILE A 133 -1.74 1.36 16.83
N GLU A 134 -1.57 0.67 15.70
CA GLU A 134 -2.23 -0.60 15.38
C GLU A 134 -1.95 -1.66 16.46
N ASN A 135 -0.69 -1.76 16.92
CA ASN A 135 -0.29 -2.70 17.96
C ASN A 135 -0.97 -2.38 19.30
N ARG A 136 -1.08 -1.09 19.67
CA ARG A 136 -1.76 -0.68 20.91
C ARG A 136 -3.27 -0.96 20.86
N VAL A 137 -3.91 -0.69 19.73
CA VAL A 137 -5.33 -0.98 19.51
C VAL A 137 -5.59 -2.48 19.65
N LYS A 138 -4.75 -3.33 19.03
CA LYS A 138 -4.84 -4.79 19.16
C LYS A 138 -4.69 -5.29 20.60
N MET A 139 -3.95 -4.55 21.43
CA MET A 139 -3.81 -4.81 22.87
C MET A 139 -4.96 -4.22 23.72
N GLY A 140 -5.99 -3.64 23.10
CA GLY A 140 -7.15 -3.07 23.79
C GLY A 140 -6.93 -1.68 24.39
N LYS A 141 -5.86 -0.97 24.01
CA LYS A 141 -5.63 0.41 24.48
C LYS A 141 -6.45 1.40 23.66
N ILE A 142 -6.95 2.43 24.33
CA ILE A 142 -7.69 3.54 23.72
C ILE A 142 -6.70 4.54 23.10
N ILE A 143 -7.01 5.05 21.91
CA ILE A 143 -6.28 6.15 21.27
C ILE A 143 -6.86 7.48 21.75
N ALA A 144 -6.00 8.44 22.08
CA ALA A 144 -6.42 9.80 22.39
C ALA A 144 -6.76 10.60 21.11
N LEU A 145 -7.80 11.44 21.15
CA LEU A 145 -8.15 12.33 20.02
C LEU A 145 -7.01 13.30 19.65
N GLU A 146 -6.19 13.69 20.64
CA GLU A 146 -4.99 14.51 20.41
C GLU A 146 -3.97 13.80 19.50
N GLU A 147 -3.84 12.48 19.66
CA GLU A 147 -2.94 11.67 18.85
C GLU A 147 -3.41 11.58 17.38
N LEU A 148 -4.72 11.49 17.16
CA LEU A 148 -5.31 11.54 15.83
C LEU A 148 -5.17 12.93 15.18
N THR A 149 -5.28 13.98 15.99
CA THR A 149 -5.08 15.36 15.54
C THR A 149 -3.62 15.58 15.07
N ASP A 150 -2.64 15.08 15.82
CA ASP A 150 -1.22 15.10 15.42
C ASP A 150 -1.00 14.33 14.10
N LEU A 151 -1.56 13.12 13.98
CA LEU A 151 -1.48 12.32 12.75
C LEU A 151 -2.07 13.06 11.53
N ARG A 152 -3.22 13.71 11.70
CA ARG A 152 -3.84 14.52 10.65
C ARG A 152 -2.96 15.71 10.25
N GLN A 153 -2.31 16.38 11.21
CA GLN A 153 -1.39 17.47 10.91
C GLN A 153 -0.17 16.99 10.11
N LYS A 154 0.43 15.86 10.49
CA LYS A 154 1.56 15.27 9.76
C LYS A 154 1.19 14.90 8.33
N ILE A 155 0.02 14.29 8.12
CA ILE A 155 -0.49 14.00 6.76
C ILE A 155 -0.67 15.29 5.96
N ARG A 156 -1.26 16.35 6.55
CA ARG A 156 -1.40 17.64 5.87
C ARG A 156 -0.06 18.26 5.47
N MET A 157 0.96 18.15 6.31
CA MET A 157 2.30 18.67 5.99
C MET A 157 2.90 17.97 4.77
N ILE A 158 2.71 16.66 4.63
CA ILE A 158 3.17 15.90 3.46
C ILE A 158 2.53 16.48 2.20
N PHE A 159 1.21 16.60 2.16
CA PHE A 159 0.49 17.06 0.97
C PHE A 159 0.66 18.56 0.67
N LYS A 160 0.95 19.39 1.68
CA LYS A 160 1.26 20.82 1.49
C LYS A 160 2.58 21.03 0.74
N ASN A 161 3.55 20.14 0.94
CA ASN A 161 4.84 20.22 0.23
C ASN A 161 4.69 19.93 -1.27
N TYR A 162 3.68 19.14 -1.69
CA TYR A 162 3.38 18.90 -3.11
C TYR A 162 2.68 20.08 -3.81
N THR A 163 2.27 21.12 -3.07
CA THR A 163 1.61 22.31 -3.66
C THR A 163 2.60 23.43 -4.00
N ILE A 164 3.89 23.28 -3.62
CA ILE A 164 4.91 24.34 -3.70
C ILE A 164 6.00 24.05 -4.77
N THR A 165 5.95 22.88 -5.42
CA THR A 165 6.77 22.53 -6.59
C THR A 165 5.93 22.54 -7.85
#